data_AF-A0A661ZNR0-F1
#
_entry.id   AF-A0A661ZNR0-F1
#
_cell.length_a   1.000
_cell.length_b   1.000
_cell.length_c   1.000
_cell.angle_alpha   90.00
_cell.angle_beta   90.00
_cell.angle_gamma   90.00
#
_symmetry.space_group_name_H-M   'P 1'
#
loop_
_entity.id
_entity.type
_entity.pdbx_description
1 polymer ?
#
loop_
_entity_poly.entity_id
_entity_poly.type
_entity_poly.pdbx_seq_one_letter_code
_entity_poly.pdbx_strand_id
1 'polypeptide(L)' 'MLLKKEIEEISTLKGVAKSTIDKDWVLGHFIDAIFSVPECRNDLIFKGGTCLKKCRYPDYRFSE' A
#
# COMPACT_ATOMS: atom_id res chain seq x y z
N MET A 1 13.72 -1.63 1.76
CA MET A 1 13.12 -2.97 1.99
C MET A 1 12.69 -3.01 3.43
N LEU A 2 11.42 -3.33 3.72
CA LEU A 2 10.98 -3.52 5.11
C LEU A 2 11.54 -4.84 5.63
N LEU A 3 12.15 -4.83 6.81
CA LEU A 3 12.64 -6.04 7.46
C LEU A 3 11.47 -6.83 8.04
N LYS A 4 11.64 -8.15 8.10
CA LYS A 4 10.65 -9.04 8.72
C LYS A 4 10.25 -8.56 10.13
N LYS A 5 11.22 -8.12 10.94
CA LYS A 5 10.97 -7.61 12.29
C LYS A 5 10.06 -6.38 12.29
N GLU A 6 10.26 -5.44 11.36
CA GLU A 6 9.41 -4.24 11.23
C GLU A 6 7.97 -4.62 10.85
N ILE A 7 7.80 -5.61 9.97
CA ILE A 7 6.46 -6.15 9.61
C ILE A 7 5.77 -6.72 10.86
N GLU A 8 6.50 -7.45 11.70
CA GLU A 8 5.96 -8.05 12.93
C GLU A 8 5.56 -7.01 13.98
N GLU A 9 6.39 -5.97 14.15
CA GLU A 9 6.12 -4.85 15.06
C GLU A 9 4.89 -4.06 14.61
N ILE A 10 4.82 -3.69 13.33
CA ILE A 10 3.68 -2.93 12.76
C ILE A 10 2.40 -3.77 12.80
N SER A 11 2.48 -5.06 12.49
CA SER A 11 1.36 -6.00 12.56
C SER A 11 0.76 -6.04 13.97
N THR A 12 1.63 -6.11 14.99
CA THR A 12 1.22 -6.13 16.40
C THR A 12 0.59 -4.79 16.81
N LEU A 13 1.26 -3.67 16.50
CA LEU A 13 0.78 -2.32 16.80
C LEU A 13 -0.59 -2.01 16.18
N LYS A 14 -0.82 -2.48 14.96
CA LYS A 14 -2.06 -2.20 14.22
C LYS A 14 -3.14 -3.26 14.41
N GLY A 15 -2.84 -4.41 15.03
CA GLY A 15 -3.76 -5.54 15.15
C GLY A 15 -4.16 -6.13 13.79
N VAL A 16 -3.26 -6.11 12.81
CA VAL A 16 -3.51 -6.54 11.43
C VAL A 16 -2.54 -7.65 11.05
N ALA A 17 -2.97 -8.60 10.21
CA ALA A 17 -2.13 -9.72 9.79
C ALA A 17 -0.82 -9.25 9.13
N LYS A 18 0.30 -9.94 9.44
CA LYS A 18 1.63 -9.67 8.88
C LYS A 18 1.61 -9.62 7.35
N SER A 19 0.89 -10.56 6.72
CA SER A 19 0.72 -10.62 5.26
C SER A 19 0.03 -9.39 4.68
N THR A 20 -0.89 -8.78 5.42
CA THR A 20 -1.57 -7.55 4.97
C THR A 20 -0.63 -6.35 5.06
N ILE A 21 0.21 -6.25 6.09
CA ILE A 21 1.25 -5.22 6.20
C ILE A 21 2.27 -5.35 5.06
N ASP A 22 2.73 -6.57 4.81
CA ASP A 22 3.69 -6.86 3.74
C ASP A 22 3.12 -6.52 2.35
N LYS A 23 1.90 -7.00 2.05
CA LYS A 23 1.18 -6.66 0.81
C LYS A 23 1.00 -5.16 0.65
N ASP A 24 0.56 -4.45 1.68
CA ASP A 24 0.33 -3.00 1.60
C ASP A 24 1.64 -2.24 1.32
N TRP A 25 2.76 -2.67 1.91
CA TRP A 25 4.07 -2.10 1.63
C TRP A 25 4.47 -2.32 0.16
N VAL A 26 4.41 -3.57 -0.31
CA VAL A 26 4.73 -3.93 -1.69
C VAL A 26 3.85 -3.17 -2.68
N LEU A 27 2.54 -3.10 -2.42
CA LEU A 27 1.58 -2.42 -3.28
C LEU A 27 1.89 -0.93 -3.45
N GLY A 28 2.40 -0.27 -2.40
CA GLY A 28 2.89 1.10 -2.49
C GLY A 28 4.00 1.27 -3.52
N HIS A 29 4.98 0.35 -3.52
CA HIS A 29 6.06 0.34 -4.50
C HIS A 29 5.59 0.05 -5.92
N PHE A 30 4.62 -0.86 -6.10
CA PHE A 30 4.05 -1.12 -7.41
C PHE A 30 3.32 0.09 -7.98
N ILE A 31 2.52 0.79 -7.15
CA ILE A 31 1.83 2.02 -7.58
C ILE A 31 2.85 3.09 -7.98
N ASP A 32 3.87 3.31 -7.15
CA ASP A 32 4.94 4.26 -7.47
C ASP A 32 5.65 3.93 -8.80
N ALA A 33 5.99 2.65 -9.00
CA ALA A 33 6.61 2.19 -10.23
C ALA A 33 5.70 2.37 -11.47
N ILE A 34 4.41 2.01 -11.38
CA ILE A 34 3.44 2.21 -12.47
C ILE A 34 3.36 3.68 -12.84
N PHE A 35 3.22 4.57 -11.86
CA PHE A 35 3.11 6.01 -12.09
C PHE A 35 4.46 6.70 -12.36
N SER A 36 5.59 5.99 -12.28
CA SER A 36 6.88 6.48 -12.73
C SER A 36 7.01 6.47 -14.27
N VAL A 37 6.23 5.62 -14.95
CA VAL A 37 6.13 5.56 -16.41
C VAL A 37 5.19 6.66 -16.91
N PRO A 38 5.64 7.61 -17.76
CA PRO A 38 4.83 8.76 -18.19
C PRO A 38 3.50 8.40 -18.85
N GLU A 39 3.47 7.38 -19.70
CA GLU A 39 2.27 6.90 -20.40
C GLU A 39 1.25 6.39 -19.39
N CYS A 40 1.68 5.53 -18.45
CA CYS A 40 0.82 5.04 -17.37
C CYS A 40 0.32 6.17 -16.48
N ARG A 41 1.16 7.15 -16.15
CA ARG A 41 0.75 8.30 -15.33
C ARG A 41 -0.34 9.15 -15.99
N ASN A 42 -0.24 9.34 -17.30
CA ASN A 42 -1.18 10.17 -18.05
C ASN A 42 -2.49 9.46 -18.35
N ASP A 43 -2.46 8.14 -18.54
CA ASP A 43 -3.61 7.37 -19.03
C ASP A 43 -4.31 6.52 -17.95
N LEU A 44 -3.68 6.25 -16.81
CA LEU A 44 -4.26 5.46 -15.73
C LEU A 44 -4.74 6.31 -14.55
N ILE A 45 -5.94 6.00 -14.05
CA ILE A 45 -6.48 6.59 -12.83
C ILE A 45 -6.43 5.56 -11.70
N PHE A 46 -5.68 5.86 -10.65
CA PHE A 46 -5.68 5.05 -9.43
C PHE A 46 -6.93 5.35 -8.60
N LYS A 47 -7.79 4.34 -8.42
CA LYS A 47 -9.09 4.47 -7.72
C LYS A 47 -9.38 3.28 -6.81
N GLY A 48 -10.55 3.27 -6.17
CA GLY A 48 -11.01 2.17 -5.32
C GLY A 48 -10.51 2.23 -3.88
N GLY A 49 -10.66 1.13 -3.13
CA GLY A 49 -10.39 1.09 -1.69
C GLY A 49 -8.93 1.36 -1.32
N THR A 50 -7.98 0.83 -2.09
CA THR A 50 -6.55 1.10 -1.89
C THR A 50 -6.18 2.56 -2.14
N CYS A 51 -6.80 3.21 -3.13
CA CYS A 51 -6.63 4.66 -3.36
C CYS A 51 -7.15 5.47 -2.16
N LEU A 52 -8.31 5.12 -1.60
CA LEU A 52 -8.83 5.78 -0.40
C LEU A 52 -7.84 5.65 0.78
N LYS A 53 -7.29 4.46 1.01
CA LYS A 53 -6.29 4.18 2.05
C LYS A 53 -4.99 4.97 1.86
N LYS A 54 -4.40 4.92 0.66
CA LYS A 54 -3.05 5.45 0.39
C LYS A 54 -3.02 6.93 0.06
N CYS A 55 -4.09 7.49 -0.52
CA CYS A 55 -4.09 8.86 -1.04
C CYS A 55 -4.99 9.82 -0.26
N ARG A 56 -5.88 9.34 0.62
CA ARG A 56 -6.88 10.22 1.25
C ARG A 56 -7.09 10.03 2.75
N TYR A 57 -7.16 8.79 3.22
CA TYR A 57 -7.54 8.44 4.58
C TYR A 57 -6.57 7.40 5.15
N PRO A 58 -5.50 7.82 5.85
CA PRO A 58 -4.47 6.92 6.39
C PRO A 58 -5.01 5.83 7.31
N ASP A 59 -6.10 6.10 8.04
CA ASP A 59 -6.75 5.18 8.96
C ASP A 59 -7.86 4.32 8.32
N TYR A 60 -8.03 4.39 6.99
CA TYR A 60 -9.01 3.56 6.29
C TYR A 60 -8.69 2.07 6.40
N ARG A 61 -9.66 1.20 6.11
CA ARG A 61 -9.42 -0.25 6.11
C ARG A 61 -8.45 -0.65 5.00
N PHE A 62 -7.76 -1.76 5.19
CA PHE A 62 -7.05 -2.42 4.10
C PHE A 62 -8.06 -2.97 3.07
N SER A 63 -7.66 -2.95 1.81
CA SER A 63 -8.38 -3.57 0.70
C SER A 63 -7.50 -4.64 0.10
N GLU A 64 -8.11 -5.74 -0.31
CA GLU A 64 -7.50 -6.65 -1.29
C GLU A 64 -7.47 -5.98 -2.67
#